data_AF-A0A220VCF0-F1
#
_entry.id   AF-A0A220VCF0-F1
#
_cell.length_a   1.000
_cell.length_b   1.000
_cell.length_c   1.000
_cell.angle_alpha   90.00
_cell.angle_beta   90.00
_cell.angle_gamma   90.00
#
_symmetry.space_group_name_H-M   'P 1'
#
loop_
_entity.id
_entity.type
_entity.pdbx_description
1 polymer ?
#
loop_
_entity_poly.entity_id
_entity_poly.type
_entity_poly.pdbx_seq_one_letter_code
_entity_poly.pdbx_strand_id
1 'polypeptide(L)'
;MSLPYVILTILKDNDSTGYDVTKKLSGTIGLFWSASHQQVYRELNKMLKMSWVNSSFFPQQGKPDKKIYSLTEMGVAELTKWVESPIKEQVMRDELSLKIYAAQKINNQNIKKQLHQDLKKDNRN
;
A
#
# COMPACT_ATOMS: atom_id res chain seq x y z
N MET A 1 9.33 -4.68 -1.03
CA MET A 1 8.64 -3.59 -1.76
C MET A 1 8.36 -2.47 -0.75
N SER A 2 8.15 -1.21 -1.16
CA SER A 2 8.15 -0.10 -0.20
C SER A 2 7.01 0.91 -0.45
N LEU A 3 6.35 1.27 0.65
CA LEU A 3 5.33 2.31 0.77
C LEU A 3 5.58 3.60 -0.05
N PRO A 4 6.80 4.17 -0.13
CA PRO A 4 7.06 5.34 -0.97
C PRO A 4 6.63 5.18 -2.43
N TYR A 5 6.83 4.03 -3.07
CA TYR A 5 6.44 3.85 -4.47
C TYR A 5 4.93 3.77 -4.66
N VAL A 6 4.21 3.26 -3.66
CA VAL A 6 2.74 3.31 -3.63
C VAL A 6 2.27 4.76 -3.58
N ILE A 7 2.89 5.58 -2.72
CA ILE A 7 2.56 7.01 -2.59
C ILE A 7 2.90 7.78 -3.88
N LEU A 8 4.07 7.55 -4.48
CA LEU A 8 4.46 8.16 -5.76
C LEU A 8 3.45 7.81 -6.87
N THR A 9 3.02 6.54 -6.94
CA THR A 9 2.00 6.07 -7.90
C THR A 9 0.68 6.81 -7.70
N ILE A 10 0.21 6.94 -6.46
CA ILE A 10 -1.04 7.65 -6.13
C ILE A 10 -0.97 9.13 -6.55
N LEU A 11 0.18 9.78 -6.31
CA LEU A 11 0.39 11.19 -6.63
C LEU A 11 0.64 11.43 -8.12
N LYS A 12 1.04 10.39 -8.88
CA LYS A 12 1.20 10.48 -10.34
C LYS A 12 -0.13 10.71 -11.06
N ASP A 13 -1.23 10.22 -10.48
CA ASP A 13 -2.58 10.41 -11.01
C ASP A 13 -3.11 11.81 -10.73
N ASN A 14 -3.01 12.24 -9.46
CA ASN A 14 -3.52 13.54 -9.01
C ASN A 14 -2.83 14.01 -7.73
N ASP A 15 -2.57 15.31 -7.67
CA ASP A 15 -2.21 16.02 -6.44
C ASP A 15 -3.25 15.75 -5.35
N SER A 16 -2.79 15.37 -4.16
CA SER A 16 -3.65 14.80 -3.12
C SER A 16 -3.22 15.26 -1.72
N THR A 17 -4.14 15.32 -0.76
CA THR A 17 -3.73 15.46 0.64
C THR A 17 -3.17 14.17 1.19
N GLY A 18 -2.45 14.25 2.31
CA GLY A 18 -2.04 13.04 3.05
C GLY A 18 -3.23 12.17 3.49
N TYR A 19 -4.39 12.78 3.75
CA TYR A 19 -5.63 12.04 4.02
C TYR A 19 -6.12 11.30 2.77
N ASP A 20 -6.18 11.98 1.62
CA ASP A 20 -6.61 11.40 0.35
C ASP A 20 -5.68 10.24 -0.07
N VAL A 21 -4.36 10.40 0.11
CA VAL A 21 -3.37 9.33 -0.12
C VAL A 21 -3.66 8.13 0.77
N THR A 22 -3.90 8.33 2.07
CA THR A 22 -4.20 7.22 2.98
C THR A 22 -5.51 6.54 2.63
N LYS A 23 -6.54 7.31 2.27
CA LYS A 23 -7.84 6.77 1.85
C LYS A 23 -7.72 5.90 0.59
N LYS A 24 -6.95 6.35 -0.42
CA LYS A 24 -6.68 5.56 -1.63
C LYS A 24 -5.90 4.27 -1.32
N LEU A 25 -4.97 4.34 -0.38
CA LEU A 25 -4.20 3.18 0.09
C LEU A 25 -5.08 2.15 0.81
N SER A 26 -6.12 2.58 1.51
CA SER A 26 -7.12 1.66 2.12
C SER A 26 -8.15 1.10 1.13
N GLY A 27 -8.17 1.58 -0.12
CA GLY A 27 -9.06 1.08 -1.18
C GLY A 27 -8.47 -0.12 -1.92
N THR A 28 -8.59 -0.15 -3.25
CA THR A 28 -8.09 -1.25 -4.12
C THR A 28 -6.60 -1.53 -3.95
N ILE A 29 -5.79 -0.51 -3.66
CA ILE A 29 -4.34 -0.66 -3.39
C ILE A 29 -4.09 -1.39 -2.07
N GLY A 30 -5.03 -1.30 -1.13
CA GLY A 30 -4.98 -1.93 0.20
C GLY A 30 -4.92 -3.45 0.16
N LEU A 31 -5.36 -4.05 -0.95
CA LEU A 31 -5.23 -5.48 -1.22
C LEU A 31 -3.76 -5.92 -1.37
N PHE A 32 -2.90 -5.01 -1.83
CA PHE A 32 -1.48 -5.28 -2.06
C PHE A 32 -0.57 -4.64 -1.00
N TRP A 33 -1.01 -3.54 -0.39
CA TRP A 33 -0.19 -2.79 0.53
C TRP A 33 -1.00 -2.18 1.68
N SER A 34 -0.62 -2.48 2.92
CA SER A 34 -1.22 -1.86 4.11
C SER A 34 -0.23 -0.93 4.79
N ALA A 35 -0.69 0.28 5.11
CA ALA A 35 0.04 1.25 5.90
C ALA A 35 -0.92 2.05 6.76
N SER A 36 -0.53 2.32 8.01
CA SER A 36 -1.28 3.21 8.88
C SER A 36 -1.16 4.66 8.41
N HIS A 37 -2.13 5.49 8.80
CA HIS A 37 -2.10 6.94 8.57
C HIS A 37 -0.75 7.54 9.01
N GLN A 38 -0.26 7.15 10.18
CA GLN A 38 1.04 7.63 10.69
C GLN A 38 2.22 7.21 9.79
N GLN A 39 2.20 6.00 9.24
CA GLN A 39 3.25 5.56 8.30
C GLN A 39 3.23 6.39 7.01
N VAL A 40 2.05 6.66 6.44
CA VAL A 40 1.91 7.48 5.23
C VAL A 40 2.50 8.88 5.45
N TYR A 41 2.15 9.55 6.55
CA TYR A 41 2.65 10.91 6.83
C TYR A 41 4.16 10.93 7.12
N ARG A 42 4.69 9.91 7.80
CA ARG A 42 6.15 9.77 7.98
C ARG A 42 6.87 9.62 6.65
N GLU A 43 6.33 8.83 5.73
CA GLU A 43 6.94 8.67 4.40
C GLU A 43 6.80 9.94 3.55
N LEU A 44 5.64 10.60 3.52
CA LEU A 44 5.50 11.90 2.84
C LEU A 44 6.52 12.94 3.33
N ASN A 45 6.78 13.00 4.64
CA ASN A 45 7.81 13.88 5.20
C ASN A 45 9.23 13.52 4.77
N LYS A 46 9.55 12.23 4.59
CA LYS A 46 10.84 11.81 4.03
C LYS A 46 10.95 12.16 2.56
N MET A 47 9.90 11.92 1.78
CA MET A 47 9.84 12.20 0.35
C MET A 47 9.97 13.71 0.05
N LEU A 48 9.44 14.58 0.92
CA LEU A 48 9.69 16.02 0.86
C LEU A 48 11.18 16.35 1.01
N LYS A 49 11.88 15.71 1.97
CA LYS A 49 13.32 15.90 2.19
C LYS A 49 14.17 15.38 1.03
N MET A 50 13.68 14.35 0.34
CA MET A 50 14.30 13.79 -0.88
C MET A 50 13.90 14.56 -2.15
N SER A 51 13.04 15.59 -2.01
CA SER A 51 12.48 16.36 -3.12
C SER A 51 11.76 15.52 -4.18
N TRP A 52 11.26 14.33 -3.80
CA TRP A 52 10.43 13.48 -4.67
C TRP A 52 8.98 13.98 -4.76
N VAL A 53 8.54 14.72 -3.75
CA VAL A 53 7.26 15.40 -3.72
C VAL A 53 7.45 16.83 -3.25
N ASN A 54 6.54 17.71 -3.67
CA ASN A 54 6.37 19.05 -3.14
C ASN A 54 5.13 19.10 -2.25
N SER A 55 5.02 20.15 -1.46
CA SER A 55 3.77 20.46 -0.77
C SER A 55 3.40 21.93 -0.87
N SER A 56 2.13 22.20 -1.13
CA SER A 56 1.54 23.53 -1.11
C SER A 56 0.35 23.57 -0.16
N PHE A 57 0.06 24.75 0.39
CA PHE A 57 -1.14 24.97 1.20
C PHE A 57 -2.19 25.66 0.34
N PHE A 58 -3.38 25.07 0.29
CA PHE A 58 -4.55 25.66 -0.34
C PHE A 58 -5.46 26.25 0.74
N PRO A 59 -5.71 27.57 0.70
CA PRO A 59 -6.58 28.24 1.66
C PRO A 59 -7.99 27.65 1.68
N GLN A 60 -8.58 27.52 2.87
CA GLN A 60 -9.97 27.08 3.04
C GLN A 60 -10.75 28.07 3.92
N GLN A 61 -11.97 28.41 3.52
CA GLN A 61 -12.82 29.30 4.32
C GLN A 61 -13.40 28.52 5.52
N GLY A 62 -13.17 29.03 6.74
CA GLY A 62 -13.70 28.45 7.97
C GLY A 62 -13.09 27.10 8.37
N LYS A 63 -11.99 26.67 7.74
CA LYS A 63 -11.25 25.43 8.06
C LYS A 63 -9.74 25.67 7.94
N PRO A 64 -8.88 24.85 8.59
CA PRO A 64 -7.44 24.92 8.37
C PRO A 64 -7.08 24.68 6.89
N ASP A 65 -6.01 25.31 6.41
CA ASP A 65 -5.54 25.15 5.04
C ASP A 65 -5.25 23.70 4.67
N LYS A 66 -5.60 23.34 3.43
CA LYS A 66 -5.40 21.99 2.90
C LYS A 66 -3.96 21.86 2.44
N LYS A 67 -3.16 21.03 3.12
CA LYS A 67 -1.82 20.66 2.63
C LYS A 67 -1.93 19.64 1.50
N ILE A 68 -1.65 20.07 0.29
CA ILE A 68 -1.64 19.27 -0.93
C ILE A 68 -0.20 18.82 -1.21
N TYR A 69 -0.04 17.56 -1.58
CA TYR A 69 1.21 17.01 -2.05
C TYR A 69 1.14 16.78 -3.56
N SER A 70 2.22 17.11 -4.26
CA SER A 70 2.36 16.93 -5.70
C SER A 70 3.67 16.22 -6.02
N LEU A 71 3.67 15.47 -7.11
CA LEU A 71 4.87 14.76 -7.57
C LEU A 71 5.84 15.75 -8.23
N THR A 72 7.14 15.63 -7.98
CA THR A 72 8.17 16.42 -8.68
C THR A 72 8.74 15.64 -9.86
N GLU A 73 9.52 16.31 -10.71
CA GLU A 73 10.31 15.63 -11.76
C GLU A 73 11.26 14.58 -11.18
N MET A 74 11.90 14.87 -10.03
CA MET A 74 12.74 13.88 -9.33
C MET A 74 11.92 12.69 -8.81
N GLY A 75 10.70 12.92 -8.34
CA GLY A 75 9.78 11.85 -7.96
C GLY A 75 9.36 10.97 -9.13
N VAL A 76 9.11 11.57 -10.30
CA VAL A 76 8.83 10.84 -11.54
C VAL A 76 10.04 10.01 -11.97
N ALA A 77 11.24 10.59 -11.94
CA ALA A 77 12.47 9.89 -12.31
C ALA A 77 12.74 8.69 -11.38
N GLU A 78 12.55 8.85 -10.07
CA GLU A 78 12.71 7.76 -9.11
C GLU A 78 11.65 6.66 -9.30
N LEU A 79 10.39 7.05 -9.53
CA LEU A 79 9.33 6.07 -9.81
C LEU A 79 9.64 5.28 -11.09
N THR A 80 10.13 5.95 -12.14
CA THR A 80 10.53 5.33 -13.41
C THR A 80 11.66 4.33 -13.19
N LYS A 81 12.73 4.77 -12.52
CA LYS A 81 13.86 3.92 -12.15
C LYS A 81 13.44 2.68 -11.37
N TRP A 82 12.47 2.82 -10.47
CA TRP A 82 11.95 1.68 -9.70
C TRP A 82 11.18 0.70 -10.58
N VAL A 83 10.33 1.18 -11.48
CA VAL A 83 9.59 0.33 -12.43
C VAL A 83 10.53 -0.42 -13.38
N GLU A 84 11.59 0.23 -13.83
CA GLU A 84 12.61 -0.36 -14.72
C GLU A 84 13.58 -1.30 -14.00
N SER A 85 13.57 -1.28 -12.65
CA SER A 85 14.46 -2.15 -11.89
C SER A 85 14.04 -3.63 -12.02
N PRO A 86 15.01 -4.57 -12.07
CA PRO A 86 14.68 -5.99 -12.17
C PRO A 86 13.74 -6.43 -11.04
N ILE A 87 12.65 -7.10 -11.42
CA ILE A 87 11.75 -7.72 -10.45
C ILE A 87 12.56 -8.79 -9.70
N LYS A 88 12.79 -8.57 -8.41
CA LYS A 88 13.40 -9.59 -7.56
C LYS A 88 12.46 -10.80 -7.50
N GLU A 89 13.00 -12.01 -7.59
CA GLU A 89 12.23 -13.23 -7.36
C GLU A 89 11.49 -13.12 -6.03
N GLN A 90 10.16 -13.14 -6.11
CA GLN A 90 9.31 -13.17 -4.94
C GLN A 90 9.08 -14.63 -4.60
N VAL A 91 9.75 -15.13 -3.56
CA VAL A 91 9.38 -16.40 -2.95
C VAL A 91 8.09 -16.16 -2.20
N MET A 92 6.96 -16.53 -2.82
CA MET A 92 5.66 -16.52 -2.17
C MET A 92 5.66 -17.60 -1.08
N ARG A 93 5.78 -17.17 0.18
CA ARG A 93 5.63 -18.04 1.36
C ARG A 93 4.18 -17.97 1.81
N ASP A 94 3.40 -18.94 1.38
CA ASP A 94 1.99 -19.05 1.74
C ASP A 94 1.80 -20.09 2.87
N GLU A 95 1.40 -19.61 4.05
CA GLU A 95 1.17 -20.47 5.22
C GLU A 95 0.03 -21.45 4.98
N LEU A 96 -0.98 -21.05 4.22
CA LEU A 96 -2.11 -21.90 3.88
C LEU A 96 -1.65 -23.12 3.06
N SER A 97 -0.88 -22.90 2.00
CA SER A 97 -0.29 -23.95 1.18
C SER A 97 0.57 -24.91 2.02
N LEU A 98 1.39 -24.38 2.94
CA LEU A 98 2.18 -25.21 3.84
C LEU A 98 1.32 -26.01 4.83
N LYS A 99 0.27 -25.42 5.39
CA LYS A 99 -0.68 -26.11 6.28
C LYS A 99 -1.42 -27.24 5.55
N ILE A 100 -1.83 -27.02 4.30
CA ILE A 100 -2.46 -28.05 3.46
C ILE A 100 -1.47 -29.20 3.22
N TYR A 101 -0.23 -28.89 2.81
CA TYR A 101 0.81 -29.89 2.59
C TYR A 101 1.13 -30.69 3.86
N ALA A 102 1.28 -30.01 5.00
CA ALA A 102 1.52 -30.65 6.29
C ALA A 102 0.33 -31.53 6.71
N ALA A 103 -0.90 -31.05 6.55
CA ALA A 103 -2.10 -31.82 6.88
C ALA A 103 -2.21 -33.12 6.08
N GLN A 104 -1.79 -33.13 4.81
CA GLN A 104 -1.69 -34.36 4.03
C GLN A 104 -0.68 -35.35 4.65
N LYS A 105 0.48 -34.87 5.10
CA LYS A 105 1.53 -35.71 5.70
C LYS A 105 1.12 -36.33 7.04
N ILE A 106 0.33 -35.60 7.84
CA ILE A 106 -0.16 -36.08 9.15
C ILE A 106 -1.57 -36.67 9.10
N ASN A 107 -2.15 -36.86 7.90
CA ASN A 107 -3.52 -37.34 7.68
C ASN A 107 -4.60 -36.58 8.48
N ASN A 108 -4.45 -35.26 8.62
CA ASN A 108 -5.33 -34.42 9.42
C ASN A 108 -6.52 -33.91 8.59
N GLN A 109 -7.71 -34.44 8.87
CA GLN A 109 -8.93 -34.05 8.16
C GLN A 109 -9.58 -32.76 8.66
N ASN A 110 -9.11 -32.19 9.78
CA ASN A 110 -9.71 -30.98 10.37
C ASN A 110 -9.43 -29.73 9.53
N ILE A 111 -8.35 -29.71 8.74
CA ILE A 111 -8.04 -28.60 7.84
C ILE A 111 -9.20 -28.30 6.88
N LYS A 112 -9.89 -29.34 6.38
CA LYS A 112 -11.04 -29.18 5.48
C LYS A 112 -12.19 -28.42 6.15
N LYS A 113 -12.46 -28.70 7.42
CA LYS A 113 -13.51 -28.02 8.20
C LYS A 113 -13.16 -26.54 8.43
N GLN A 114 -11.90 -26.26 8.75
CA GLN A 114 -11.43 -24.89 9.00
C GLN A 114 -11.50 -24.02 7.74
N LEU A 115 -11.05 -24.55 6.59
CA LEU A 115 -11.15 -23.85 5.30
C LEU A 115 -12.60 -23.52 4.90
N HIS A 116 -13.54 -24.43 5.16
CA HIS A 116 -14.96 -24.17 4.89
C HIS A 116 -15.57 -23.09 5.80
N GLN A 117 -15.05 -22.92 7.02
CA GLN A 117 -15.53 -21.89 7.94
C GLN A 117 -15.00 -20.50 7.55
N ASP A 118 -13.74 -20.40 7.14
CA ASP A 118 -13.11 -19.12 6.80
C ASP A 118 -13.66 -18.56 5.47
N LEU A 119 -13.87 -19.40 4.45
CA LEU A 119 -14.53 -19.00 3.19
C LEU A 119 -15.97 -18.48 3.39
N LYS A 120 -16.67 -18.91 4.45
CA LYS A 120 -18.02 -18.42 4.80
C LYS A 120 -18.03 -17.11 5.60
N LYS A 121 -16.88 -16.70 6.15
CA LYS A 121 -16.73 -15.42 6.84
C LYS A 121 -16.38 -14.30 5.86
N ASP A 122 -15.59 -14.61 4.84
CA ASP A 122 -15.13 -13.62 3.86
C ASP A 122 -16.28 -13.11 2.96
N ASN A 123 -17.25 -13.98 2.63
CA ASN A 123 -18.46 -13.62 1.87
C ASN A 123 -19.51 -12.80 2.65
N ARG A 124 -19.19 -12.24 3.83
CA ARG A 124 -20.12 -11.43 4.65
C ARG A 124 -19.70 -9.96 4.83
N ASN A 125 -18.64 -9.54 4.16
CA ASN A 125 -18.20 -8.14 4.07
C ASN A 125 -18.37 -7.62 2.65
#